data_AF-A0A507CSA6-F1
#
_entry.id   AF-A0A507CSA6-F1
#
_cell.length_a   1.000
_cell.length_b   1.000
_cell.length_c   1.000
_cell.angle_alpha   90.00
_cell.angle_beta   90.00
_cell.angle_gamma   90.00
#
_symmetry.space_group_name_H-M   'P 1'
#
loop_
_entity.id
_entity.type
_entity.pdbx_description
1 polymer ?
#
loop_
_entity_poly.entity_id
_entity_poly.type
_entity_poly.pdbx_seq_one_letter_code
_entity_poly.pdbx_strand_id
1 'polypeptide(L)'
;MRRPLSLTPALTLALASVWIATAPACALDAGNATASLTELCTSMPGMPGCTLKNLCTANTSALAPPYCHPISLVGAICLVDTAMTQMSACNAYTQSCTTNATCQALTPPPKYLPPSSTLARDIYSICTQMSMPGCSACRLTLTSSYADCDMLTTYSQLCKAMPAMAQCQDYKAFCGTAPGSGSDLCPADGAASGAVPEMKMYFHTGIVDYVLFQGWVPQTNLQYAFTVIACFLLAIVYEGLQAWHVILDMRLAPKARVNPKPLPGPQPSSSSASTDSTTPLTAPRPPPASRKLPSLDGWKAVLLRGTLRMMSATLVYALMLIVMTYNVGLFLATVVGLGVGSMLTSPVINYAERSLVGANSDWELCC
;
A
#
# COMPACT_ATOMS: atom_id res chain seq x y z
N MET A 1 -32.54 66.19 -47.52
CA MET A 1 -33.01 65.05 -48.34
C MET A 1 -31.90 64.64 -49.31
N ARG A 2 -31.67 63.33 -49.44
CA ARG A 2 -30.98 62.59 -50.53
C ARG A 2 -29.43 62.66 -50.68
N ARG A 3 -28.82 61.46 -50.54
CA ARG A 3 -27.56 60.93 -51.14
C ARG A 3 -27.61 60.94 -52.69
N PRO A 4 -26.51 60.80 -53.49
CA PRO A 4 -25.65 59.58 -53.68
C PRO A 4 -24.11 59.84 -53.80
N LEU A 5 -23.20 58.88 -53.49
CA LEU A 5 -22.48 57.91 -54.38
C LEU A 5 -21.91 58.53 -55.68
N SER A 6 -20.68 58.32 -56.17
CA SER A 6 -19.63 57.28 -55.99
C SER A 6 -18.34 57.63 -56.80
N LEU A 7 -17.29 56.82 -56.64
CA LEU A 7 -16.05 56.60 -57.44
C LEU A 7 -14.70 57.20 -56.97
N THR A 8 -13.74 56.26 -56.89
CA THR A 8 -12.30 56.21 -56.53
C THR A 8 -11.37 56.93 -57.55
N PRO A 9 -10.00 56.88 -57.52
CA PRO A 9 -9.04 56.08 -56.71
C PRO A 9 -7.69 56.78 -56.29
N ALA A 10 -6.84 56.00 -55.61
CA ALA A 10 -5.37 55.92 -55.78
C ALA A 10 -4.43 56.36 -54.63
N LEU A 11 -3.60 55.37 -54.25
CA LEU A 11 -2.18 55.45 -53.87
C LEU A 11 -1.78 56.20 -52.58
N THR A 12 -1.35 55.43 -51.57
CA THR A 12 0.00 55.54 -50.98
C THR A 12 0.27 54.35 -50.05
N LEU A 13 1.04 53.39 -50.56
CA LEU A 13 1.65 52.30 -49.79
C LEU A 13 2.74 52.88 -48.88
N ALA A 14 2.51 52.85 -47.57
CA ALA A 14 3.54 53.12 -46.58
C ALA A 14 4.35 51.85 -46.32
N LEU A 15 5.64 51.89 -46.68
CA LEU A 15 6.66 50.93 -46.27
C LEU A 15 6.88 51.06 -44.76
N ALA A 16 6.24 50.20 -43.97
CA ALA A 16 6.67 49.90 -42.61
C ALA A 16 7.62 48.71 -42.69
N SER A 17 8.93 48.99 -42.69
CA SER A 17 9.97 48.00 -42.42
C SER A 17 9.80 47.51 -40.98
N VAL A 18 9.06 46.42 -40.82
CA VAL A 18 9.08 45.62 -39.60
C VAL A 18 10.48 45.02 -39.51
N TRP A 19 11.32 45.64 -38.70
CA TRP A 19 12.48 44.99 -38.11
C TRP A 19 11.95 43.82 -37.29
N ILE A 20 11.91 42.64 -37.89
CA ILE A 20 11.80 41.40 -37.13
C ILE A 20 13.09 41.35 -36.31
N ALA A 21 12.98 41.67 -35.03
CA ALA A 21 14.00 41.33 -34.06
C ALA A 21 14.17 39.81 -34.13
N THR A 22 15.19 39.36 -34.85
CA THR A 22 15.64 37.98 -34.81
C THR A 22 16.06 37.73 -33.37
N ALA A 23 15.19 37.05 -32.62
CA ALA A 23 15.61 36.35 -31.41
C ALA A 23 16.90 35.58 -31.76
N PRO A 24 17.92 35.55 -30.89
CA PRO A 24 19.16 34.85 -31.19
C PRO A 24 18.80 33.39 -31.51
N ALA A 25 18.80 33.05 -32.80
CA ALA A 25 18.39 31.73 -33.23
C ALA A 25 19.48 30.75 -32.75
N CYS A 26 19.08 29.67 -32.07
CA CYS A 26 19.96 28.52 -31.93
C CYS A 26 20.42 28.11 -33.34
N ALA A 27 21.71 27.82 -33.51
CA ALA A 27 22.26 27.38 -34.81
C ALA A 27 21.65 26.04 -35.29
N LEU A 28 20.86 25.37 -34.45
CA LEU A 28 20.13 24.15 -34.77
C LEU A 28 18.68 24.46 -35.15
N ASP A 29 18.31 24.10 -36.38
CA ASP A 29 16.92 24.18 -36.84
C ASP A 29 16.01 23.16 -36.13
N ALA A 30 14.76 23.55 -35.86
CA ALA A 30 13.79 22.70 -35.17
C ALA A 30 13.42 21.44 -35.99
N GLY A 31 13.42 21.53 -37.32
CA GLY A 31 13.22 20.40 -38.22
C GLY A 31 14.34 19.36 -38.10
N ASN A 32 15.60 19.81 -38.03
CA ASN A 32 16.72 18.92 -37.84
C ASN A 32 16.71 18.26 -36.43
N ALA A 33 16.38 19.03 -35.39
CA ALA A 33 16.25 18.51 -34.02
C ALA A 33 15.16 17.42 -33.92
N THR A 34 14.00 17.62 -34.55
CA THR A 34 12.91 16.64 -34.56
C THR A 34 13.22 15.38 -35.36
N ALA A 35 13.97 15.50 -36.47
CA ALA A 35 14.46 14.35 -37.23
C ALA A 35 15.42 13.50 -36.40
N SER A 36 16.44 14.13 -35.81
CA SER A 36 17.40 13.46 -34.91
C SER A 36 16.70 12.78 -33.74
N LEU A 37 15.75 13.46 -33.08
CA LEU A 37 14.98 12.91 -31.97
C LEU A 37 14.13 11.69 -32.40
N THR A 38 13.64 11.67 -33.63
CA THR A 38 12.82 10.55 -34.14
C THR A 38 13.68 9.35 -34.47
N GLU A 39 14.82 9.55 -35.14
CA GLU A 39 15.80 8.49 -35.43
C GLU A 39 16.35 7.83 -34.14
N LEU A 40 16.61 8.63 -33.12
CA LEU A 40 17.12 8.15 -31.83
C LEU A 40 16.06 7.30 -31.11
N CYS A 41 14.81 7.78 -31.06
CA CYS A 41 13.73 7.08 -30.38
C CYS A 41 13.20 5.85 -31.14
N THR A 42 13.38 5.76 -32.47
CA THR A 42 13.08 4.51 -33.19
C THR A 42 14.14 3.45 -32.93
N SER A 43 15.39 3.86 -32.71
CA SER A 43 16.50 2.93 -32.43
C SER A 43 16.51 2.48 -30.98
N MET A 44 16.19 3.37 -30.03
CA MET A 44 16.19 3.11 -28.58
C MET A 44 14.99 3.79 -27.90
N PRO A 45 13.81 3.15 -27.91
CA PRO A 45 12.58 3.77 -27.40
C PRO A 45 12.56 3.98 -25.88
N GLY A 46 13.32 3.20 -25.11
CA GLY A 46 13.30 3.21 -23.64
C GLY A 46 14.14 4.28 -22.95
N MET A 47 14.74 5.19 -23.71
CA MET A 47 15.60 6.24 -23.18
C MET A 47 14.80 7.36 -22.51
N PRO A 48 15.35 7.97 -21.43
CA PRO A 48 14.62 8.98 -20.66
C PRO A 48 14.18 10.18 -21.51
N GLY A 49 15.00 10.63 -22.47
CA GLY A 49 14.60 11.71 -23.38
C GLY A 49 13.50 11.34 -24.38
N CYS A 50 13.37 10.06 -24.75
CA CYS A 50 12.26 9.58 -25.58
C CYS A 50 10.95 9.50 -24.81
N THR A 51 11.01 9.13 -23.52
CA THR A 51 9.87 9.24 -22.61
C THR A 51 9.39 10.69 -22.49
N LEU A 52 10.32 11.65 -22.32
CA LEU A 52 9.98 13.07 -22.28
C LEU A 52 9.34 13.56 -23.59
N LYS A 53 9.83 13.11 -24.75
CA LYS A 53 9.19 13.38 -26.05
C LYS A 53 7.75 12.89 -26.05
N ASN A 54 7.51 11.64 -25.65
CA ASN A 54 6.18 11.04 -25.65
C ASN A 54 5.22 11.81 -24.73
N LEU A 55 5.69 12.23 -23.55
CA LEU A 55 4.92 13.08 -22.63
C LEU A 55 4.57 14.43 -23.25
N CYS A 56 5.53 15.12 -23.87
CA CYS A 56 5.30 16.39 -24.54
C CYS A 56 4.39 16.28 -25.77
N THR A 57 4.40 15.14 -26.47
CA THR A 57 3.46 14.88 -27.58
C THR A 57 2.05 14.55 -27.10
N ALA A 58 1.92 13.91 -25.94
CA ALA A 58 0.61 13.59 -25.36
C ALA A 58 -0.02 14.82 -24.70
N ASN A 59 0.77 15.63 -24.01
CA ASN A 59 0.34 16.86 -23.36
C ASN A 59 1.45 17.91 -23.43
N THR A 60 1.19 19.00 -24.14
CA THR A 60 2.16 20.11 -24.33
C THR A 60 2.46 20.88 -23.05
N SER A 61 1.65 20.69 -22.00
CA SER A 61 1.84 21.27 -20.66
C SER A 61 2.37 20.24 -19.64
N ALA A 62 2.74 19.02 -20.06
CA ALA A 62 3.29 18.01 -19.16
C ALA A 62 4.62 18.43 -18.52
N LEU A 63 5.38 19.29 -19.19
CA LEU A 63 6.59 19.91 -18.66
C LEU A 63 6.45 21.44 -18.76
N ALA A 64 7.09 22.14 -17.82
CA ALA A 64 7.19 23.60 -17.90
C ALA A 64 7.82 24.06 -19.23
N PRO A 65 7.39 25.17 -19.84
CA PRO A 65 8.12 25.80 -20.93
C PRO A 65 9.53 26.23 -20.45
N PRO A 66 10.62 26.12 -21.24
CA PRO A 66 10.72 25.71 -22.65
C PRO A 66 11.11 24.23 -22.88
N TYR A 67 10.91 23.34 -21.89
CA TYR A 67 11.49 21.99 -21.91
C TYR A 67 10.84 21.01 -22.91
N CYS A 68 9.62 21.29 -23.38
CA CYS A 68 8.99 20.54 -24.48
C CYS A 68 9.49 20.94 -25.89
N HIS A 69 10.44 21.87 -26.00
CA HIS A 69 11.02 22.21 -27.29
C HIS A 69 11.93 21.07 -27.80
N PRO A 70 11.89 20.68 -29.09
CA PRO A 70 12.67 19.55 -29.62
C PRO A 70 14.18 19.69 -29.39
N ILE A 71 14.71 20.93 -29.42
CA ILE A 71 16.12 21.20 -29.13
C ILE A 71 16.47 20.88 -27.66
N SER A 72 15.59 21.19 -26.70
CA SER A 72 15.79 20.84 -25.29
C SER A 72 15.73 19.33 -25.08
N LEU A 73 14.79 18.64 -25.75
CA LEU A 73 14.65 17.19 -25.70
C LEU A 73 15.85 16.45 -26.30
N VAL A 74 16.41 16.91 -27.42
CA VAL A 74 17.65 16.35 -27.98
C VAL A 74 18.82 16.60 -27.02
N GLY A 75 18.88 17.78 -26.39
CA GLY A 75 19.84 18.07 -25.33
C GLY A 75 19.73 17.13 -24.14
N ALA A 76 18.51 16.73 -23.76
CA ALA A 76 18.27 15.76 -22.70
C ALA A 76 18.89 14.39 -22.99
N ILE A 77 19.05 14.01 -24.26
CA ILE A 77 19.68 12.74 -24.62
C ILE A 77 21.18 12.95 -24.87
N CYS A 78 21.55 13.90 -25.73
CA CYS A 78 22.93 14.03 -26.18
C CYS A 78 23.89 14.69 -25.16
N LEU A 79 23.40 15.48 -24.20
CA LEU A 79 24.25 16.08 -23.15
C LEU A 79 24.25 15.29 -21.85
N VAL A 80 23.10 14.73 -21.46
CA VAL A 80 22.96 13.98 -20.19
C VAL A 80 23.59 12.59 -20.34
N ASP A 81 23.32 11.90 -21.46
CA ASP A 81 23.94 10.62 -21.78
C ASP A 81 25.23 10.84 -22.58
N THR A 82 26.32 11.16 -21.89
CA THR A 82 27.64 11.39 -22.51
C THR A 82 28.14 10.21 -23.36
N ALA A 83 27.69 8.98 -23.04
CA ALA A 83 27.98 7.78 -23.81
C ALA A 83 27.36 7.79 -25.23
N MET A 84 26.37 8.64 -25.49
CA MET A 84 25.66 8.74 -26.77
C MET A 84 26.17 9.86 -27.68
N THR A 85 27.15 10.63 -27.23
CA THR A 85 27.73 11.76 -27.99
C THR A 85 28.34 11.37 -29.34
N GLN A 86 28.68 10.09 -29.53
CA GLN A 86 29.31 9.54 -30.74
C GLN A 86 28.30 9.00 -31.77
N MET A 87 26.99 9.06 -31.49
CA MET A 87 25.98 8.61 -32.45
C MET A 87 25.69 9.68 -33.50
N SER A 88 25.47 9.24 -34.75
CA SER A 88 25.19 10.12 -35.91
C SER A 88 24.07 11.12 -35.62
N ALA A 89 23.02 10.67 -34.94
CA ALA A 89 21.87 11.49 -34.58
C ALA A 89 22.16 12.60 -33.53
N CYS A 90 23.25 12.49 -32.75
CA CYS A 90 23.68 13.54 -31.82
C CYS A 90 24.71 14.52 -32.42
N ASN A 91 25.26 14.26 -33.61
CA ASN A 91 26.30 15.09 -34.21
C ASN A 91 25.84 16.53 -34.50
N ALA A 92 24.63 16.69 -35.03
CA ALA A 92 24.10 18.02 -35.33
C ALA A 92 23.93 18.88 -34.07
N TYR A 93 23.44 18.26 -32.98
CA TYR A 93 23.27 18.94 -31.70
C TYR A 93 24.63 19.27 -31.06
N THR A 94 25.56 18.32 -31.07
CA THR A 94 26.88 18.51 -30.46
C THR A 94 27.68 19.61 -31.15
N GLN A 95 27.63 19.71 -32.47
CA GLN A 95 28.32 20.76 -33.22
C GLN A 95 27.73 22.16 -33.00
N SER A 96 26.40 22.26 -32.82
CA SER A 96 25.71 23.56 -32.78
C SER A 96 25.42 24.10 -31.38
N CYS A 97 25.30 23.22 -30.36
CA CYS A 97 24.75 23.59 -29.04
C CYS A 97 25.61 23.20 -27.82
N THR A 98 26.67 22.39 -27.96
CA THR A 98 27.52 22.04 -26.80
C THR A 98 28.37 23.22 -26.30
N THR A 99 28.93 24.01 -27.20
CA THR A 99 29.79 25.16 -26.88
C THR A 99 29.05 26.50 -26.95
N ASN A 100 27.80 26.49 -27.41
CA ASN A 100 27.03 27.71 -27.63
C ASN A 100 26.12 28.04 -26.44
N ALA A 101 26.52 29.06 -25.68
CA ALA A 101 25.77 29.54 -24.52
C ALA A 101 24.35 30.03 -24.86
N THR A 102 24.10 30.52 -26.09
CA THR A 102 22.74 30.95 -26.47
C THR A 102 21.81 29.75 -26.60
N CYS A 103 22.28 28.63 -27.15
CA CYS A 103 21.47 27.42 -27.28
C CYS A 103 21.08 26.82 -25.91
N GLN A 104 22.01 26.86 -24.95
CA GLN A 104 21.76 26.41 -23.58
C GLN A 104 20.87 27.38 -22.79
N ALA A 105 20.93 28.68 -23.08
CA ALA A 105 20.11 29.69 -22.42
C ALA A 105 18.65 29.72 -22.91
N LEU A 106 18.43 29.52 -24.22
CA LEU A 106 17.09 29.53 -24.83
C LEU A 106 16.35 28.20 -24.66
N THR A 107 17.08 27.08 -24.70
CA THR A 107 16.55 25.73 -24.57
C THR A 107 17.44 24.89 -23.65
N PRO A 108 17.40 25.13 -22.33
CA PRO A 108 18.21 24.38 -21.38
C PRO A 108 17.81 22.89 -21.40
N PRO A 109 18.77 21.96 -21.30
CA PRO A 109 18.45 20.57 -21.03
C PRO A 109 17.79 20.45 -19.65
N PRO A 110 16.90 19.46 -19.44
CA PRO A 110 16.31 19.19 -18.14
C PRO A 110 17.41 18.96 -17.08
N LYS A 111 17.41 19.79 -16.04
CA LYS A 111 18.39 19.68 -14.95
C LYS A 111 18.06 18.47 -14.07
N TYR A 112 19.09 17.77 -13.60
CA TYR A 112 18.98 16.59 -12.72
C TYR A 112 18.25 15.39 -13.33
N LEU A 113 18.06 15.33 -14.64
CA LEU A 113 17.66 14.09 -15.29
C LEU A 113 18.84 13.10 -15.16
N PRO A 114 18.67 11.93 -14.51
CA PRO A 114 19.76 10.98 -14.41
C PRO A 114 20.03 10.34 -15.78
N PRO A 115 21.28 9.98 -16.10
CA PRO A 115 21.60 9.33 -17.36
C PRO A 115 21.02 7.91 -17.41
N SER A 116 20.73 7.42 -18.61
CA SER A 116 20.18 6.09 -18.90
C SER A 116 20.92 4.94 -18.19
N SER A 117 22.25 5.02 -18.09
CA SER A 117 23.07 4.04 -17.37
C SER A 117 22.82 4.02 -15.86
N THR A 118 22.58 5.19 -15.26
CA THR A 118 22.26 5.33 -13.84
C THR A 118 20.85 4.84 -13.55
N LEU A 119 19.87 5.20 -14.40
CA LEU A 119 18.51 4.65 -14.28
C LEU A 119 18.52 3.12 -14.36
N ALA A 120 19.22 2.55 -15.33
CA ALA A 120 19.26 1.10 -15.50
C ALA A 120 19.86 0.40 -14.26
N ARG A 121 20.95 0.93 -13.71
CA ARG A 121 21.56 0.42 -12.47
C ARG A 121 20.61 0.54 -11.29
N ASP A 122 19.95 1.68 -11.14
CA ASP A 122 19.12 1.97 -9.97
C ASP A 122 17.84 1.13 -10.01
N ILE A 123 17.15 1.03 -11.15
CA ILE A 123 16.00 0.14 -11.35
C ILE A 123 16.39 -1.31 -11.08
N TYR A 124 17.51 -1.79 -11.63
CA TYR A 124 17.99 -3.15 -11.37
C TYR A 124 18.25 -3.38 -9.88
N SER A 125 18.91 -2.44 -9.19
CA SER A 125 19.21 -2.55 -7.77
C SER A 125 17.95 -2.60 -6.91
N ILE A 126 16.95 -1.78 -7.21
CA ILE A 126 15.70 -1.73 -6.44
C ILE A 126 14.91 -3.02 -6.68
N CYS A 127 14.75 -3.43 -7.95
CA CYS A 127 13.95 -4.60 -8.31
C CYS A 127 14.57 -5.95 -7.92
N THR A 128 15.87 -6.00 -7.66
CA THR A 128 16.55 -7.19 -7.11
C THR A 128 16.51 -7.25 -5.60
N GLN A 129 16.56 -6.11 -4.92
CA GLN A 129 16.48 -6.03 -3.46
C GLN A 129 15.05 -6.23 -2.95
N MET A 130 14.05 -5.74 -3.69
CA MET A 130 12.66 -5.82 -3.28
C MET A 130 11.69 -5.84 -4.48
N SER A 131 10.65 -6.68 -4.38
CA SER A 131 9.61 -6.76 -5.41
C SER A 131 8.57 -5.67 -5.22
N MET A 132 8.55 -4.70 -6.14
CA MET A 132 7.59 -3.59 -6.16
C MET A 132 6.72 -3.56 -7.42
N PRO A 133 5.53 -2.95 -7.36
CA PRO A 133 4.79 -2.57 -8.56
C PRO A 133 5.65 -1.62 -9.43
N GLY A 134 5.87 -1.99 -10.68
CA GLY A 134 6.79 -1.31 -11.61
C GLY A 134 7.94 -2.22 -12.08
N CYS A 135 8.45 -3.11 -11.22
CA CYS A 135 9.53 -4.05 -11.57
C CYS A 135 9.12 -5.11 -12.61
N SER A 136 7.81 -5.34 -12.80
CA SER A 136 7.28 -6.19 -13.87
C SER A 136 7.21 -5.47 -15.23
N ALA A 137 7.15 -4.14 -15.23
CA ALA A 137 7.09 -3.34 -16.45
C ALA A 137 8.46 -3.17 -17.11
N CYS A 138 9.54 -3.23 -16.31
CA CYS A 138 10.90 -3.24 -16.83
C CYS A 138 11.77 -4.26 -16.09
N ARG A 139 12.11 -5.37 -16.76
CA ARG A 139 13.01 -6.40 -16.22
C ARG A 139 14.40 -6.25 -16.82
N LEU A 140 15.21 -5.37 -16.24
CA LEU A 140 16.59 -5.19 -16.62
C LEU A 140 17.46 -6.39 -16.18
N THR A 141 18.41 -6.74 -17.02
CA THR A 141 19.53 -7.64 -16.70
C THR A 141 20.84 -6.87 -16.92
N LEU A 142 21.97 -7.37 -16.41
CA LEU A 142 23.29 -6.73 -16.60
C LEU A 142 23.68 -6.53 -18.08
N THR A 143 22.93 -7.11 -19.02
CA THR A 143 23.14 -7.07 -20.48
C THR A 143 21.91 -6.60 -21.26
N SER A 144 20.86 -6.08 -20.61
CA SER A 144 19.61 -5.75 -21.31
C SER A 144 19.74 -4.54 -22.22
N SER A 145 19.09 -4.64 -23.38
CA SER A 145 18.97 -3.56 -24.36
C SER A 145 17.96 -2.52 -23.88
N TYR A 146 18.22 -1.24 -24.14
CA TYR A 146 17.35 -0.10 -23.78
C TYR A 146 16.02 -0.07 -24.57
N ALA A 147 15.74 -1.08 -25.40
CA ALA A 147 14.58 -1.13 -26.29
C ALA A 147 13.31 -1.72 -25.64
N ASP A 148 13.45 -2.45 -24.53
CA ASP A 148 12.36 -3.31 -24.03
C ASP A 148 11.45 -2.63 -23.00
N CYS A 149 11.78 -1.45 -22.48
CA CYS A 149 10.98 -0.79 -21.45
C CYS A 149 11.21 0.72 -21.38
N ASP A 150 10.22 1.45 -20.86
CA ASP A 150 10.37 2.87 -20.51
C ASP A 150 11.03 3.02 -19.13
N MET A 151 12.33 3.34 -19.13
CA MET A 151 13.14 3.45 -17.92
C MET A 151 12.66 4.59 -17.02
N LEU A 152 12.36 5.75 -17.60
CA LEU A 152 12.04 6.96 -16.84
C LEU A 152 10.66 6.83 -16.19
N THR A 153 9.68 6.30 -16.90
CA THR A 153 8.35 6.03 -16.33
C THR A 153 8.43 4.98 -15.23
N THR A 154 9.14 3.87 -15.46
CA THR A 154 9.29 2.80 -14.44
C THR A 154 10.00 3.31 -13.19
N TYR A 155 11.12 4.02 -13.36
CA TYR A 155 11.86 4.62 -12.25
C TYR A 155 11.02 5.66 -11.50
N SER A 156 10.23 6.48 -12.21
CA SER A 156 9.32 7.42 -11.58
C SER A 156 8.26 6.73 -10.75
N GLN A 157 7.63 5.65 -11.25
CA GLN A 157 6.64 4.88 -10.51
C GLN A 157 7.24 4.25 -9.25
N LEU A 158 8.47 3.74 -9.36
CA LEU A 158 9.21 3.12 -8.28
C LEU A 158 9.56 4.13 -7.18
N CYS A 159 10.06 5.30 -7.56
CA CYS A 159 10.38 6.38 -6.63
C CYS A 159 9.14 7.11 -6.08
N LYS A 160 8.01 7.13 -6.80
CA LYS A 160 6.72 7.54 -6.25
C LYS A 160 6.22 6.56 -5.20
N ALA A 161 6.41 5.26 -5.43
CA ALA A 161 6.06 4.23 -4.48
C ALA A 161 6.94 4.31 -3.22
N MET A 162 8.24 4.60 -3.32
CA MET A 162 9.11 4.82 -2.17
C MET A 162 10.07 6.00 -2.37
N PRO A 163 9.72 7.21 -1.90
CA PRO A 163 10.51 8.42 -2.15
C PRO A 163 11.76 8.57 -1.27
N ALA A 164 11.91 7.73 -0.24
CA ALA A 164 13.02 7.82 0.74
C ALA A 164 14.22 6.91 0.42
N MET A 165 14.21 6.24 -0.72
CA MET A 165 15.33 5.38 -1.14
C MET A 165 16.58 6.20 -1.50
N ALA A 166 17.76 5.65 -1.19
CA ALA A 166 19.03 6.26 -1.60
C ALA A 166 19.16 6.35 -3.13
N GLN A 167 18.53 5.43 -3.85
CA GLN A 167 18.48 5.40 -5.32
C GLN A 167 17.56 6.46 -5.93
N CYS A 168 16.70 7.12 -5.15
CA CYS A 168 15.70 8.09 -5.64
C CYS A 168 16.08 9.55 -5.39
N GLN A 169 17.35 9.84 -5.05
CA GLN A 169 17.83 11.21 -4.80
C GLN A 169 17.78 12.07 -6.07
N ASP A 170 18.20 11.51 -7.21
CA ASP A 170 18.16 12.21 -8.49
C ASP A 170 16.72 12.46 -8.95
N TYR A 171 15.82 11.49 -8.74
CA TYR A 171 14.39 11.67 -8.94
C TYR A 171 13.83 12.83 -8.11
N LYS A 172 14.20 12.92 -6.83
CA LYS A 172 13.76 14.01 -5.95
C LYS A 172 14.31 15.36 -6.39
N ALA A 173 15.56 15.42 -6.85
CA ALA A 173 16.16 16.64 -7.40
C ALA A 173 15.47 17.08 -8.71
N PHE A 174 15.16 16.11 -9.59
CA PHE A 174 14.40 16.33 -10.82
C PHE A 174 13.00 16.88 -10.51
N CYS A 175 12.28 16.27 -9.56
CA CYS A 175 10.94 16.72 -9.18
C CYS A 175 10.93 18.04 -8.38
N GLY A 176 12.01 18.38 -7.69
CA GLY A 176 12.14 19.63 -6.94
C GLY A 176 12.49 20.85 -7.79
N THR A 177 12.74 20.68 -9.09
CA THR A 177 13.09 21.76 -10.01
C THR A 177 12.32 21.64 -11.32
N ALA A 178 12.20 22.72 -12.09
CA ALA A 178 11.68 22.61 -13.46
C ALA A 178 12.70 21.84 -14.33
N PRO A 179 12.27 20.89 -15.19
CA PRO A 179 10.89 20.63 -15.61
C PRO A 179 10.09 19.60 -14.79
N GLY A 180 10.69 18.89 -13.84
CA GLY A 180 10.00 17.82 -13.12
C GLY A 180 8.88 18.32 -12.20
N SER A 181 9.04 19.51 -11.62
CA SER A 181 8.04 20.18 -10.78
C SER A 181 6.73 20.37 -11.56
N GLY A 182 5.67 19.64 -11.15
CA GLY A 182 4.35 19.67 -11.79
C GLY A 182 4.14 18.70 -12.96
N SER A 183 5.13 17.87 -13.30
CA SER A 183 5.00 16.84 -14.33
C SER A 183 4.27 15.59 -13.83
N ASP A 184 3.63 14.85 -14.73
CA ASP A 184 3.00 13.54 -14.44
C ASP A 184 4.01 12.49 -13.95
N LEU A 185 5.31 12.73 -14.10
CA LEU A 185 6.40 11.90 -13.57
C LEU A 185 6.67 12.14 -12.09
N CYS A 186 6.19 13.25 -11.53
CA CYS A 186 6.40 13.65 -10.15
C CYS A 186 5.11 13.48 -9.32
N PRO A 187 5.20 13.35 -7.98
CA PRO A 187 4.01 13.43 -7.15
C PRO A 187 3.40 14.85 -7.26
N ALA A 188 2.08 14.96 -7.33
CA ALA A 188 1.40 16.25 -7.34
C ALA A 188 1.71 17.02 -6.05
N ASP A 189 1.92 18.33 -6.15
CA ASP A 189 2.23 19.21 -5.03
C ASP A 189 1.14 19.11 -3.96
N GLY A 190 1.40 18.37 -2.88
CA GLY A 190 0.42 18.02 -1.84
C GLY A 190 0.34 16.54 -1.50
N ALA A 191 0.83 15.66 -2.39
CA ALA A 191 1.25 14.32 -2.01
C ALA A 191 2.63 14.44 -1.35
N ALA A 192 2.63 14.97 -0.12
CA ALA A 192 3.74 14.81 0.81
C ALA A 192 4.19 13.36 0.66
N SER A 193 5.47 13.20 0.31
CA SER A 193 6.19 11.94 0.21
C SER A 193 5.68 11.01 1.30
N GLY A 194 4.68 10.19 0.96
CA GLY A 194 4.16 9.18 1.86
C GLY A 194 5.31 8.22 1.95
N ALA A 195 6.14 8.39 2.98
CA ALA A 195 7.26 7.52 3.26
C ALA A 195 6.65 6.12 3.41
N VAL A 196 6.64 5.37 2.32
CA VAL A 196 6.19 4.00 2.33
C VAL A 196 7.21 3.28 3.19
N PRO A 197 6.79 2.74 4.34
CA PRO A 197 7.69 2.23 5.34
C PRO A 197 8.45 1.00 4.83
N GLU A 198 9.73 0.98 5.15
CA GLU A 198 10.64 -0.12 4.85
C GLU A 198 10.31 -1.28 5.80
N MET A 199 9.72 -2.36 5.29
CA MET A 199 9.42 -3.54 6.10
C MET A 199 10.71 -4.28 6.48
N LYS A 200 11.13 -4.14 7.74
CA LYS A 200 12.32 -4.78 8.30
C LYS A 200 11.91 -6.05 9.06
N MET A 201 12.57 -7.17 8.75
CA MET A 201 12.32 -8.47 9.38
C MET A 201 13.14 -8.66 10.67
N TYR A 202 13.27 -7.61 11.49
CA TYR A 202 13.94 -7.62 12.80
C TYR A 202 13.36 -6.52 13.69
N PHE A 203 13.51 -6.63 15.01
CA PHE A 203 12.97 -5.62 15.92
C PHE A 203 13.54 -4.23 15.66
N HIS A 204 12.66 -3.27 15.33
CA HIS A 204 13.04 -1.88 15.05
C HIS A 204 12.23 -0.87 15.85
N THR A 205 12.81 0.32 16.01
CA THR A 205 12.20 1.49 16.66
C THR A 205 11.74 2.53 15.64
N GLY A 206 11.26 2.05 14.49
CA GLY A 206 10.69 2.89 13.44
C GLY A 206 9.42 3.61 13.93
N ILE A 207 9.17 4.81 13.41
CA ILE A 207 7.94 5.58 13.68
C ILE A 207 6.95 5.55 12.52
N VAL A 208 7.39 5.14 11.33
CA VAL A 208 6.58 5.05 10.12
C VAL A 208 6.50 3.56 9.78
N ASP A 209 5.37 2.92 10.09
CA ASP A 209 5.08 1.51 9.80
C ASP A 209 3.59 1.35 9.48
N TYR A 210 3.25 0.37 8.64
CA TYR A 210 1.84 0.07 8.32
C TYR A 210 1.15 -0.65 9.48
N VAL A 211 0.09 -0.05 10.01
CA VAL A 211 -0.71 -0.65 11.08
C VAL A 211 -2.03 -1.15 10.52
N LEU A 212 -2.08 -2.44 10.18
CA LEU A 212 -3.24 -3.20 9.68
C LEU A 212 -3.76 -2.79 8.28
N PHE A 213 -3.72 -1.51 7.92
CA PHE A 213 -4.18 -0.96 6.65
C PHE A 213 -3.16 0.01 6.05
N GLN A 214 -3.15 0.13 4.72
CA GLN A 214 -2.27 1.06 4.01
C GLN A 214 -2.50 2.54 4.39
N GLY A 215 -3.73 2.90 4.76
CA GLY A 215 -4.08 4.26 5.18
C GLY A 215 -3.72 4.60 6.62
N TRP A 216 -3.38 3.61 7.45
CA TRP A 216 -3.02 3.82 8.85
C TRP A 216 -1.50 3.72 9.01
N VAL A 217 -0.84 4.86 8.77
CA VAL A 217 0.61 5.02 8.92
C VAL A 217 0.89 6.28 9.74
N PRO A 218 1.50 6.15 10.93
CA PRO A 218 1.95 7.32 11.66
C PRO A 218 3.14 7.97 10.94
N GLN A 219 3.05 9.28 10.69
CA GLN A 219 4.15 10.07 10.10
C GLN A 219 4.79 11.02 11.11
N THR A 220 4.18 11.18 12.28
CA THR A 220 4.66 12.05 13.36
C THR A 220 4.75 11.28 14.67
N ASN A 221 5.63 11.72 15.57
CA ASN A 221 5.79 11.11 16.90
C ASN A 221 4.48 11.07 17.69
N LEU A 222 3.63 12.08 17.51
CA LEU A 222 2.32 12.18 18.15
C LEU A 222 1.33 11.16 17.58
N GLN A 223 1.26 11.02 16.25
CA GLN A 223 0.45 9.98 15.60
C GLN A 223 0.92 8.57 15.99
N TYR A 224 2.23 8.37 16.14
CA TYR A 224 2.79 7.12 16.62
C TYR A 224 2.32 6.82 18.05
N ALA A 225 2.40 7.80 18.98
CA ALA A 225 1.94 7.61 20.35
C ALA A 225 0.45 7.22 20.42
N PHE A 226 -0.41 7.86 19.62
CA PHE A 226 -1.82 7.47 19.53
C PHE A 226 -2.01 6.05 18.99
N THR A 227 -1.18 5.63 18.05
CA THR A 227 -1.25 4.28 17.47
C THR A 227 -0.84 3.23 18.51
N VAL A 228 0.22 3.50 19.29
CA VAL A 228 0.63 2.66 20.44
C VAL A 228 -0.50 2.52 21.46
N ILE A 229 -1.14 3.63 21.83
CA ILE A 229 -2.29 3.62 22.77
C ILE A 229 -3.48 2.86 22.17
N ALA A 230 -3.77 3.05 20.88
CA ALA A 230 -4.85 2.34 20.21
C ALA A 230 -4.61 0.82 20.18
N CYS A 231 -3.40 0.36 19.88
CA CYS A 231 -3.03 -1.05 19.93
C CYS A 231 -3.12 -1.64 21.34
N PHE A 232 -2.71 -0.87 22.36
CA PHE A 232 -2.87 -1.25 23.77
C PHE A 232 -4.34 -1.43 24.16
N LEU A 233 -5.21 -0.48 23.80
CA LEU A 233 -6.65 -0.56 24.05
C LEU A 233 -7.30 -1.72 23.28
N LEU A 234 -6.89 -1.95 22.04
CA LEU A 234 -7.37 -3.06 21.22
C LEU A 234 -7.07 -4.41 21.87
N ALA A 235 -5.88 -4.57 22.48
CA ALA A 235 -5.50 -5.77 23.23
C ALA A 235 -6.36 -5.98 24.49
N ILE A 236 -6.68 -4.90 25.23
CA ILE A 236 -7.60 -4.98 26.39
C ILE A 236 -9.00 -5.40 25.94
N VAL A 237 -9.51 -4.82 24.85
CA VAL A 237 -10.83 -5.15 24.30
C VAL A 237 -10.90 -6.62 23.87
N TYR A 238 -9.82 -7.14 23.29
CA TYR A 238 -9.72 -8.56 22.93
C TYR A 238 -9.88 -9.47 24.16
N GLU A 239 -9.17 -9.21 25.26
CA GLU A 239 -9.32 -9.96 26.51
C GLU A 239 -10.75 -9.85 27.08
N GLY A 240 -11.35 -8.65 27.02
CA GLY A 240 -12.74 -8.43 27.41
C GLY A 240 -13.73 -9.30 26.61
N LEU A 241 -13.54 -9.40 25.30
CA LEU A 241 -14.36 -10.25 24.42
C LEU A 241 -14.15 -11.74 24.71
N GLN A 242 -12.93 -12.17 25.06
CA GLN A 242 -12.67 -13.55 25.48
C GLN A 242 -13.37 -13.89 26.79
N ALA A 243 -13.29 -13.00 27.78
CA ALA A 243 -14.02 -13.15 29.04
C ALA A 243 -15.53 -13.24 28.82
N TRP A 244 -16.07 -12.40 27.93
CA TRP A 244 -17.48 -12.43 27.56
C TRP A 244 -17.88 -13.76 26.91
N HIS A 245 -17.05 -14.31 26.02
CA HIS A 245 -17.28 -15.61 25.39
C HIS A 245 -17.32 -16.74 26.43
N VAL A 246 -16.41 -16.74 27.41
CA VAL A 246 -16.41 -17.71 28.52
C VAL A 246 -17.66 -17.59 29.38
N ILE A 247 -18.06 -16.37 29.74
CA ILE A 247 -19.28 -16.14 30.54
C ILE A 247 -20.51 -16.64 29.77
N LEU A 248 -20.61 -16.35 28.48
CA LEU A 248 -21.72 -16.82 27.65
C LEU A 248 -21.77 -18.36 27.59
N ASP A 249 -20.62 -19.01 27.45
CA ASP A 249 -20.52 -20.47 27.47
C ASP A 249 -20.96 -21.06 28.82
N MET A 250 -20.61 -20.42 29.95
CA MET A 250 -21.11 -20.80 31.28
C MET A 250 -22.62 -20.61 31.41
N ARG A 251 -23.20 -19.54 30.84
CA ARG A 251 -24.66 -19.30 30.84
C ARG A 251 -25.42 -20.34 30.01
N LEU A 252 -24.83 -20.77 28.90
CA LEU A 252 -25.43 -21.69 27.94
C LEU A 252 -25.13 -23.17 28.23
N ALA A 253 -24.24 -23.46 29.19
CA ALA A 253 -23.90 -24.81 29.58
C ALA A 253 -25.15 -25.55 30.09
N PRO A 254 -25.55 -26.68 29.47
CA PRO A 254 -26.68 -27.45 29.95
C PRO A 254 -26.35 -28.03 31.33
N LYS A 255 -27.21 -27.78 32.33
CA LYS A 255 -27.07 -28.36 33.67
C LYS A 255 -27.06 -29.88 33.54
N ALA A 256 -25.90 -30.51 33.76
CA ALA A 256 -25.81 -31.96 33.83
C ALA A 256 -26.63 -32.42 35.04
N ARG A 257 -27.76 -33.11 34.80
CA ARG A 257 -28.43 -33.85 35.87
C ARG A 257 -27.52 -35.00 36.28
N VAL A 258 -26.72 -34.79 37.31
CA VAL A 258 -26.09 -35.89 38.04
C VAL A 258 -27.25 -36.66 38.66
N ASN A 259 -27.60 -37.80 38.09
CA ASN A 259 -28.46 -38.76 38.78
C ASN A 259 -27.60 -39.41 39.87
N PRO A 260 -27.81 -39.14 41.17
CA PRO A 260 -27.16 -39.93 42.21
C PRO A 260 -27.76 -41.33 42.14
N LYS A 261 -26.99 -42.30 41.65
CA LYS A 261 -27.39 -43.71 41.76
C LYS A 261 -27.15 -44.14 43.22
N PRO A 262 -28.17 -44.59 43.97
CA PRO A 262 -27.96 -45.07 45.33
C PRO A 262 -27.05 -46.30 45.29
N LEU A 263 -25.97 -46.30 46.09
CA LEU A 263 -25.23 -47.52 46.40
C LEU A 263 -26.20 -48.50 47.09
N PRO A 264 -26.27 -49.78 46.68
CA PRO A 264 -27.01 -50.78 47.44
C PRO A 264 -26.24 -51.10 48.72
N GLY A 265 -26.86 -50.86 49.87
CA GLY A 265 -26.40 -51.38 51.16
C GLY A 265 -26.53 -52.92 51.25
N PRO A 266 -25.93 -53.53 52.28
CA PRO A 266 -25.69 -54.97 52.35
C PRO A 266 -26.94 -55.73 52.82
N GLN A 267 -27.28 -56.86 52.17
CA GLN A 267 -28.19 -57.86 52.75
C GLN A 267 -27.68 -59.30 52.55
N PRO A 268 -27.95 -60.20 53.52
CA PRO A 268 -27.40 -61.56 53.56
C PRO A 268 -28.30 -62.60 52.87
N SER A 269 -27.64 -63.72 52.55
CA SER A 269 -28.12 -65.05 52.14
C SER A 269 -29.59 -65.44 52.34
N SER A 270 -30.24 -66.02 51.31
CA SER A 270 -30.53 -67.48 51.19
C SER A 270 -31.67 -67.80 50.18
N SER A 271 -31.43 -68.80 49.29
CA SER A 271 -32.38 -69.77 48.64
C SER A 271 -33.60 -69.26 47.85
N SER A 272 -34.08 -69.80 46.71
CA SER A 272 -33.77 -70.97 45.85
C SER A 272 -34.78 -71.01 44.68
N ALA A 273 -34.47 -71.79 43.61
CA ALA A 273 -35.33 -72.31 42.51
C ALA A 273 -35.55 -71.38 41.28
N SER A 274 -34.83 -71.57 40.16
CA SER A 274 -35.08 -72.45 38.97
C SER A 274 -36.37 -72.07 38.21
N THR A 275 -36.38 -71.78 36.90
CA THR A 275 -36.01 -72.68 35.78
C THR A 275 -35.96 -71.92 34.44
N ASP A 276 -35.01 -72.30 33.58
CA ASP A 276 -34.97 -72.27 32.11
C ASP A 276 -34.92 -70.98 31.26
N SER A 277 -33.71 -70.79 30.71
CA SER A 277 -33.41 -70.80 29.26
C SER A 277 -33.29 -69.48 28.48
N THR A 278 -32.10 -69.38 27.86
CA THR A 278 -31.69 -68.57 26.70
C THR A 278 -31.35 -67.09 26.94
N THR A 279 -30.09 -66.84 27.30
CA THR A 279 -29.35 -65.65 26.86
C THR A 279 -29.25 -65.64 25.33
N PRO A 280 -29.46 -64.49 24.68
CA PRO A 280 -28.27 -63.75 24.27
C PRO A 280 -28.35 -62.25 24.58
N LEU A 281 -27.19 -61.72 25.00
CA LEU A 281 -26.66 -60.39 24.68
C LEU A 281 -27.69 -59.30 24.33
N THR A 282 -28.10 -58.49 25.30
CA THR A 282 -28.49 -57.09 25.04
C THR A 282 -28.29 -56.29 26.32
N ALA A 283 -27.18 -55.55 26.40
CA ALA A 283 -27.06 -54.45 27.34
C ALA A 283 -28.26 -53.50 27.14
N PRO A 284 -28.90 -52.97 28.21
CA PRO A 284 -29.93 -51.94 28.05
C PRO A 284 -29.28 -50.73 27.40
N ARG A 285 -29.49 -50.59 26.07
CA ARG A 285 -29.15 -49.39 25.31
C ARG A 285 -29.86 -48.22 26.01
N PRO A 286 -29.15 -47.16 26.44
CA PRO A 286 -29.83 -45.97 26.93
C PRO A 286 -30.77 -45.47 25.81
N PRO A 287 -31.99 -45.00 26.14
CA PRO A 287 -32.92 -44.55 25.12
C PRO A 287 -32.24 -43.47 24.27
N PRO A 288 -32.45 -43.44 22.93
CA PRO A 288 -31.96 -42.34 22.13
C PRO A 288 -32.62 -41.07 22.67
N ALA A 289 -31.83 -40.21 23.31
CA ALA A 289 -32.26 -38.88 23.69
C ALA A 289 -32.78 -38.23 22.41
N SER A 290 -34.11 -38.10 22.30
CA SER A 290 -34.77 -37.37 21.24
C SER A 290 -34.25 -35.95 21.35
N ARG A 291 -33.27 -35.63 20.49
CA ARG A 291 -32.71 -34.28 20.34
C ARG A 291 -33.87 -33.42 19.85
N LYS A 292 -34.65 -32.88 20.78
CA LYS A 292 -35.61 -31.82 20.46
C LYS A 292 -34.79 -30.70 19.82
N LEU A 293 -35.11 -30.38 18.57
CA LEU A 293 -34.50 -29.27 17.85
C LEU A 293 -34.61 -28.02 18.74
N PRO A 294 -33.53 -27.23 18.91
CA PRO A 294 -33.58 -26.07 19.80
C PRO A 294 -34.73 -25.15 19.40
N SER A 295 -35.51 -24.72 20.40
CA SER A 295 -36.52 -23.67 20.27
C SER A 295 -35.93 -22.43 19.58
N LEU A 296 -36.77 -21.55 19.02
CA LEU A 296 -36.35 -20.28 18.40
C LEU A 296 -35.41 -19.45 19.29
N ASP A 297 -35.56 -19.52 20.63
CA ASP A 297 -34.65 -18.86 21.57
C ASP A 297 -33.28 -19.55 21.69
N GLY A 298 -33.20 -20.86 21.44
CA GLY A 298 -31.94 -21.59 21.32
C GLY A 298 -31.16 -21.23 20.05
N TRP A 299 -31.83 -20.89 18.95
CA TRP A 299 -31.18 -20.41 17.74
C TRP A 299 -30.50 -19.05 17.92
N LYS A 300 -31.12 -18.12 18.66
CA LYS A 300 -30.49 -16.83 19.01
C LYS A 300 -29.21 -17.01 19.80
N ALA A 301 -29.20 -17.94 20.77
CA ALA A 301 -28.02 -18.27 21.55
C ALA A 301 -26.88 -18.87 20.69
N VAL A 302 -27.23 -19.76 19.76
CA VAL A 302 -26.27 -20.35 18.80
C VAL A 302 -25.69 -19.27 17.89
N LEU A 303 -26.52 -18.36 17.38
CA LEU A 303 -26.07 -17.24 16.55
C LEU A 303 -25.17 -16.28 17.34
N LEU A 304 -25.55 -15.90 18.56
CA LEU A 304 -24.77 -15.01 19.41
C LEU A 304 -23.38 -15.59 19.74
N ARG A 305 -23.32 -16.89 20.03
CA ARG A 305 -22.05 -17.59 20.26
C ARG A 305 -21.18 -17.59 19.00
N GLY A 306 -21.77 -17.86 17.84
CA GLY A 306 -21.09 -17.82 16.55
C GLY A 306 -20.53 -16.44 16.20
N THR A 307 -21.32 -15.37 16.40
CA THR A 307 -20.89 -14.00 16.07
C THR A 307 -19.77 -13.51 17.00
N LEU A 308 -19.86 -13.78 18.30
CA LEU A 308 -18.79 -13.48 19.24
C LEU A 308 -17.50 -14.22 18.89
N ARG A 309 -17.61 -15.49 18.48
CA ARG A 309 -16.45 -16.26 18.01
C ARG A 309 -15.82 -15.62 16.78
N MET A 310 -16.63 -15.20 15.80
CA MET A 310 -16.12 -14.50 14.61
C MET A 310 -15.41 -13.18 14.96
N MET A 311 -16.00 -12.35 15.81
CA MET A 311 -15.37 -11.09 16.24
C MET A 311 -14.06 -11.32 17.00
N SER A 312 -14.04 -12.28 17.92
CA SER A 312 -12.82 -12.64 18.67
C SER A 312 -11.70 -13.15 17.76
N ALA A 313 -12.05 -13.91 16.71
CA ALA A 313 -11.10 -14.41 15.72
C ALA A 313 -10.48 -13.25 14.91
N THR A 314 -11.30 -12.30 14.44
CA THR A 314 -10.81 -11.13 13.71
C THR A 314 -9.82 -10.32 14.55
N LEU A 315 -10.12 -10.10 15.83
CA LEU A 315 -9.24 -9.33 16.71
C LEU A 315 -7.92 -10.03 17.02
N VAL A 316 -7.92 -11.35 17.27
CA VAL A 316 -6.65 -12.06 17.52
C VAL A 316 -5.75 -12.05 16.29
N TYR A 317 -6.31 -12.22 15.09
CA TYR A 317 -5.54 -12.12 13.85
C TYR A 317 -5.06 -10.70 13.58
N ALA A 318 -5.86 -9.68 13.89
CA ALA A 318 -5.42 -8.29 13.80
C ALA A 318 -4.26 -7.98 14.76
N LEU A 319 -4.33 -8.44 16.00
CA LEU A 319 -3.23 -8.30 16.98
C LEU A 319 -1.99 -9.08 16.55
N MET A 320 -2.16 -10.28 15.98
CA MET A 320 -1.06 -11.05 15.41
C MET A 320 -0.40 -10.29 14.26
N LEU A 321 -1.17 -9.68 13.34
CA LEU A 321 -0.63 -8.85 12.26
C LEU A 321 0.16 -7.65 12.79
N ILE A 322 -0.31 -7.02 13.88
CA ILE A 322 0.41 -5.93 14.54
C ILE A 322 1.75 -6.42 15.10
N VAL A 323 1.79 -7.56 15.78
CA VAL A 323 3.03 -8.12 16.34
C VAL A 323 4.02 -8.51 15.24
N MET A 324 3.53 -8.96 14.09
CA MET A 324 4.35 -9.29 12.92
C MET A 324 4.99 -8.06 12.24
N THR A 325 4.64 -6.83 12.63
CA THR A 325 5.32 -5.62 12.14
C THR A 325 6.73 -5.43 12.73
N TYR A 326 7.14 -6.24 13.71
CA TYR A 326 8.44 -6.15 14.39
C TYR A 326 8.77 -4.78 15.01
N ASN A 327 7.78 -3.89 15.17
CA ASN A 327 7.97 -2.63 15.87
C ASN A 327 7.98 -2.84 17.39
N VAL A 328 9.07 -2.45 18.05
CA VAL A 328 9.24 -2.67 19.50
C VAL A 328 8.15 -2.01 20.33
N GLY A 329 7.72 -0.79 19.98
CA GLY A 329 6.70 -0.07 20.75
C GLY A 329 5.31 -0.69 20.60
N LEU A 330 4.94 -1.13 19.39
CA LEU A 330 3.67 -1.83 19.16
C LEU A 330 3.66 -3.21 19.82
N PHE A 331 4.79 -3.94 19.76
CA PHE A 331 4.95 -5.21 20.43
C PHE A 331 4.78 -5.09 21.95
N LEU A 332 5.49 -4.15 22.58
CA LEU A 332 5.38 -3.94 24.03
C LEU A 332 3.97 -3.49 24.43
N ALA A 333 3.35 -2.59 23.66
CA ALA A 333 1.99 -2.13 23.93
C ALA A 333 0.96 -3.27 23.84
N THR A 334 1.07 -4.16 22.86
CA THR A 334 0.17 -5.31 22.75
C THR A 334 0.38 -6.31 23.87
N VAL A 335 1.63 -6.66 24.23
CA VAL A 335 1.93 -7.59 25.34
C VAL A 335 1.45 -7.04 26.68
N VAL A 336 1.75 -5.77 26.98
CA VAL A 336 1.30 -5.13 28.22
C VAL A 336 -0.22 -4.98 28.23
N GLY A 337 -0.84 -4.67 27.09
CA GLY A 337 -2.29 -4.59 26.94
C GLY A 337 -3.01 -5.92 27.20
N LEU A 338 -2.47 -7.04 26.70
CA LEU A 338 -2.99 -8.37 27.02
C LEU A 338 -2.84 -8.69 28.51
N GLY A 339 -1.70 -8.37 29.10
CA GLY A 339 -1.46 -8.53 30.54
C GLY A 339 -2.47 -7.75 31.39
N VAL A 340 -2.62 -6.45 31.13
CA VAL A 340 -3.59 -5.59 31.83
C VAL A 340 -5.02 -6.04 31.58
N GLY A 341 -5.35 -6.42 30.34
CA GLY A 341 -6.67 -6.93 29.96
C GLY A 341 -7.06 -8.15 30.78
N SER A 342 -6.14 -9.13 30.92
CA SER A 342 -6.37 -10.33 31.72
C SER A 342 -6.59 -10.04 33.21
N MET A 343 -5.89 -9.04 33.77
CA MET A 343 -6.08 -8.60 35.16
C MET A 343 -7.44 -7.96 35.37
N LEU A 344 -7.93 -7.17 34.41
CA LEU A 344 -9.24 -6.51 34.48
C LEU A 344 -10.40 -7.49 34.32
N THR A 345 -10.25 -8.52 33.49
CA THR A 345 -11.32 -9.50 33.22
C THR A 345 -11.43 -10.58 34.29
N SER A 346 -10.34 -10.91 34.97
CA SER A 346 -10.31 -11.89 36.07
C SER A 346 -11.41 -11.68 37.14
N PRO A 347 -11.58 -10.50 37.77
CA PRO A 347 -12.65 -10.29 38.75
C PRO A 347 -14.06 -10.37 38.16
N VAL A 348 -14.23 -9.98 36.89
CA VAL A 348 -15.53 -10.02 36.19
C VAL A 348 -15.98 -11.47 36.00
N ILE A 349 -15.06 -12.36 35.59
CA ILE A 349 -15.34 -13.79 35.44
C ILE A 349 -15.70 -14.40 36.81
N ASN A 350 -14.94 -14.10 37.86
CA ASN A 350 -15.21 -14.59 39.21
C ASN A 350 -16.58 -14.12 39.75
N TYR A 351 -16.97 -12.87 39.47
CA TYR A 351 -18.29 -12.36 39.84
C TYR A 351 -19.41 -13.06 39.07
N ALA A 352 -19.22 -13.31 37.78
CA ALA A 352 -20.18 -14.03 36.94
C ALA A 352 -20.37 -15.48 37.40
N GLU A 353 -19.28 -16.16 37.78
CA GLU A 353 -19.30 -17.52 38.34
C GLU A 353 -20.09 -17.56 39.65
N ARG A 354 -19.81 -16.67 40.60
CA ARG A 354 -20.55 -16.60 41.88
C ARG A 354 -22.03 -16.32 41.68
N SER A 355 -22.38 -15.41 40.78
CA SER A 355 -23.77 -15.09 40.46
C SER A 355 -24.50 -16.29 39.83
N LEU A 356 -23.79 -17.13 39.08
CA LEU A 356 -24.32 -18.36 38.51
C LEU A 356 -24.49 -19.46 39.54
N VAL A 357 -23.51 -19.66 40.40
CA VAL A 357 -23.54 -20.66 41.46
C VAL A 357 -24.63 -20.33 42.50
N GLY A 358 -24.76 -19.06 42.91
CA GLY A 358 -25.82 -18.63 43.84
C GLY A 358 -27.23 -18.83 43.28
N ALA A 359 -27.45 -18.53 42.00
CA ALA A 359 -28.72 -18.86 41.33
C ALA A 359 -28.96 -20.38 41.21
N ASN A 360 -27.91 -21.19 41.34
CA ASN A 360 -28.00 -22.65 41.30
C ASN A 360 -28.16 -23.29 42.68
N SER A 361 -27.88 -22.59 43.80
CA SER A 361 -28.13 -23.12 45.15
C SER A 361 -29.58 -22.92 45.60
N ASP A 362 -30.23 -21.84 45.18
CA ASP A 362 -31.59 -21.51 45.64
C ASP A 362 -32.67 -22.51 45.17
N TRP A 363 -32.41 -23.33 44.14
CA TRP A 363 -33.32 -24.41 43.74
C TRP A 363 -33.07 -25.73 44.47
N GLU A 364 -31.93 -25.92 45.15
CA GLU A 364 -31.64 -27.13 45.93
C GLU A 364 -32.19 -27.05 47.38
N LEU A 365 -32.42 -25.85 47.91
CA LEU A 365 -32.98 -25.66 49.27
C LEU A 365 -34.52 -25.77 49.38
N CYS A 366 -35.21 -26.08 48.28
CA CYS A 366 -36.68 -26.23 48.25
C CYS A 366 -37.16 -27.70 48.19
N CYS A 367 -36.32 -28.68 48.55
CA CYS A 367 -36.71 -30.09 48.62
C CYS A 367 -36.62 -30.66 50.03
#